data_AF-A0A410MGR7-F1
#
_entry.id   AF-A0A410MGR7-F1
#
_cell.length_a   1.000
_cell.length_b   1.000
_cell.length_c   1.000
_cell.angle_alpha   90.00
_cell.angle_beta   90.00
_cell.angle_gamma   90.00
#
_symmetry.space_group_name_H-M   'P 1'
#
loop_
_entity.id
_entity.type
_entity.pdbx_description
1 polymer ?
#
loop_
_entity_poly.entity_id
_entity_poly.type
_entity_poly.pdbx_seq_one_letter_code
_entity_poly.pdbx_strand_id
1 'polypeptide(L)'
;MSQKRIRAELDIWLEQYQNYQPNDFEMMYDDWIRQSFTNIDPGVRKKLFSKLDDWFFHTHAFLQGTSYQYEARERILMVGRIFSPRIERIEDMERELTVEQLTYIAEQQMARGRLYSFAQGGLTGAGGWFLLGIDYPLMMLMNIRAIQLIGLTFGHEMNHPYEMMVSLKVFHAATLPKRLKAGAWNELMREVNEKQHPYIFEGDDQLTDEAWLEQPMKQCFKSMFILMFRKKLVQGLPFISIAIGAYSNYHLTRQVTEFAMKFYQYRHLINQEGEN
;
A
#
# COMPACT_ATOMS: atom_id res chain seq x y z
N MET A 1 -7.30 21.83 17.90
CA MET A 1 -7.73 20.63 18.68
C MET A 1 -7.61 19.36 17.85
N SER A 2 -8.15 19.33 16.62
CA SER A 2 -8.04 18.23 15.64
C SER A 2 -6.71 17.45 15.63
N GLN A 3 -5.59 18.10 15.29
CA GLN A 3 -4.28 17.44 15.16
C GLN A 3 -3.88 16.60 16.39
N LYS A 4 -4.16 17.08 17.61
CA LYS A 4 -3.87 16.35 18.86
C LYS A 4 -4.66 15.05 18.99
N ARG A 5 -5.90 15.04 18.49
CA ARG A 5 -6.74 13.82 18.44
C ARG A 5 -6.16 12.82 17.44
N ILE A 6 -5.78 13.25 16.23
CA ILE A 6 -5.22 12.33 15.23
C ILE A 6 -3.86 11.77 15.68
N ARG A 7 -3.03 12.55 16.40
CA ARG A 7 -1.82 12.02 17.06
C ARG A 7 -2.15 10.93 18.08
N ALA A 8 -3.07 11.18 19.02
CA ALA A 8 -3.50 10.14 19.96
C ALA A 8 -4.07 8.89 19.26
N GLU A 9 -4.83 9.05 18.17
CA GLU A 9 -5.32 7.92 17.36
C GLU A 9 -4.21 7.19 16.58
N LEU A 10 -3.10 7.87 16.23
CA LEU A 10 -1.90 7.27 15.64
C LEU A 10 -1.11 6.49 16.69
N ASP A 11 -0.93 7.05 17.88
CA ASP A 11 -0.19 6.44 19.00
C ASP A 11 -0.87 5.14 19.44
N ILE A 12 -2.19 5.18 19.71
CA ILE A 12 -2.99 3.99 20.03
C ILE A 12 -2.94 2.94 18.90
N TRP A 13 -2.94 3.39 17.64
CA TRP A 13 -2.83 2.50 16.48
C TRP A 13 -1.42 1.91 16.31
N LEU A 14 -0.37 2.54 16.86
CA LEU A 14 0.99 2.03 16.87
C LEU A 14 1.23 1.05 18.02
N GLU A 15 0.69 1.35 19.21
CA GLU A 15 0.79 0.51 20.42
C GLU A 15 0.32 -0.93 20.18
N GLN A 16 -0.75 -1.15 19.41
CA GLN A 16 -1.23 -2.49 19.06
C GLN A 16 -0.24 -3.34 18.23
N TYR A 17 0.80 -2.73 17.64
CA TYR A 17 1.88 -3.44 16.95
C TYR A 17 3.14 -3.54 17.80
N GLN A 18 3.45 -2.50 18.60
CA GLN A 18 4.60 -2.51 19.52
C GLN A 18 4.41 -3.53 20.66
N ASN A 19 3.19 -3.59 21.21
CA ASN A 19 2.83 -4.50 22.29
C ASN A 19 2.37 -5.89 21.79
N TYR A 20 2.51 -6.17 20.48
CA TYR A 20 2.07 -7.44 19.89
C TYR A 20 3.03 -8.59 20.25
N GLN A 21 2.62 -9.43 21.20
CA GLN A 21 3.28 -10.70 21.48
C GLN A 21 2.70 -11.80 20.55
N PRO A 22 3.49 -12.36 19.61
CA PRO A 22 3.05 -13.51 18.83
C PRO A 22 2.97 -14.75 19.74
N ASN A 23 1.99 -15.62 19.49
CA ASN A 23 1.91 -16.91 20.17
C ASN A 23 2.91 -17.91 19.56
N ASP A 24 3.31 -18.96 20.28
CA ASP A 24 4.31 -19.95 19.84
C ASP A 24 3.96 -20.56 18.47
N PHE A 25 2.68 -20.86 18.25
CA PHE A 25 2.17 -21.32 16.95
C PHE A 25 2.38 -20.31 15.82
N GLU A 26 2.24 -19.01 16.08
CA GLU A 26 2.51 -17.98 15.08
C GLU A 26 4.01 -17.81 14.81
N MET A 27 4.85 -17.96 15.83
CA MET A 27 6.32 -17.92 15.69
C MET A 27 6.82 -19.09 14.84
N MET A 28 6.47 -20.33 15.21
CA MET A 28 6.83 -21.52 14.44
C MET A 28 6.31 -21.46 13.00
N TYR A 29 5.11 -20.89 12.80
CA TYR A 29 4.53 -20.72 11.48
C TYR A 29 5.28 -19.70 10.61
N ASP A 30 5.57 -18.52 11.15
CA ASP A 30 6.35 -17.49 10.45
C ASP A 30 7.75 -17.99 10.06
N ASP A 31 8.41 -18.74 10.94
CA ASP A 31 9.74 -19.29 10.69
C ASP A 31 9.69 -20.44 9.67
N TRP A 32 8.67 -21.30 9.71
CA TRP A 32 8.43 -22.30 8.68
C TRP A 32 8.17 -21.66 7.29
N ILE A 33 7.41 -20.56 7.22
CA ILE A 33 7.18 -19.81 5.97
C ILE A 33 8.48 -19.19 5.46
N ARG A 34 9.28 -18.58 6.35
CA ARG A 34 10.59 -18.02 6.00
C ARG A 34 11.54 -19.08 5.47
N GLN A 35 11.66 -20.20 6.17
CA GLN A 35 12.53 -21.31 5.77
C GLN A 35 12.05 -21.97 4.47
N SER A 36 10.73 -22.13 4.30
CA SER A 36 10.13 -22.59 3.04
C SER A 36 10.48 -21.67 1.87
N PHE A 37 10.47 -20.34 2.05
CA PHE A 37 10.90 -19.38 1.02
C PHE A 37 12.38 -19.54 0.64
N THR A 38 13.27 -19.72 1.63
CA THR A 38 14.70 -19.97 1.39
C THR A 38 14.93 -21.27 0.63
N ASN A 39 14.10 -22.28 0.88
CA ASN A 39 14.21 -23.65 0.34
C ASN A 39 13.40 -23.88 -0.95
N ILE A 40 12.78 -22.86 -1.55
CA ILE A 40 12.14 -22.97 -2.88
C ILE A 40 13.19 -23.37 -3.92
N ASP A 41 12.83 -24.33 -4.77
CA ASP A 41 13.62 -24.73 -5.93
C ASP A 41 14.12 -23.50 -6.74
N PRO A 42 15.43 -23.40 -7.05
CA PRO A 42 15.98 -22.27 -7.79
C PRO A 42 15.34 -22.03 -9.17
N GLY A 43 14.88 -23.09 -9.85
CA GLY A 43 14.17 -22.99 -11.12
C GLY A 43 12.78 -22.36 -10.99
N VAL A 44 12.00 -22.79 -10.00
CA VAL A 44 10.71 -22.17 -9.64
C VAL A 44 10.90 -20.71 -9.23
N ARG A 45 11.90 -20.42 -8.39
CA ARG A 45 12.25 -19.05 -7.97
C ARG A 45 12.59 -18.17 -9.17
N LYS A 46 13.47 -18.64 -10.07
CA LYS A 46 13.90 -17.89 -11.27
C LYS A 46 12.72 -17.65 -12.23
N LYS A 47 11.90 -18.67 -12.49
CA LYS A 47 10.74 -18.58 -13.39
C LYS A 47 9.65 -17.65 -12.85
N LEU A 48 9.50 -17.55 -11.53
CA LEU A 48 8.69 -16.53 -10.89
C LEU A 48 9.28 -15.15 -11.15
N PHE A 49 10.52 -14.87 -10.72
CA PHE A 49 11.12 -13.54 -10.89
C PHE A 49 11.08 -13.04 -12.35
N SER A 50 11.42 -13.86 -13.35
CA SER A 50 11.31 -13.46 -14.75
C SER A 50 9.88 -13.06 -15.18
N LYS A 51 8.85 -13.67 -14.59
CA LYS A 51 7.44 -13.28 -14.82
C LYS A 51 7.03 -12.04 -14.03
N LEU A 52 7.73 -11.73 -12.95
CA LEU A 52 7.56 -10.48 -12.21
C LEU A 52 8.21 -9.32 -12.96
N ASP A 53 9.35 -9.55 -13.61
CA ASP A 53 10.03 -8.58 -14.46
C ASP A 53 9.13 -8.24 -15.68
N ASP A 54 8.63 -9.25 -16.42
CA ASP A 54 7.61 -9.06 -17.48
C ASP A 54 6.42 -8.21 -17.00
N TRP A 55 5.86 -8.52 -15.83
CA TRP A 55 4.71 -7.80 -15.26
C TRP A 55 5.09 -6.40 -14.77
N PHE A 56 6.31 -6.19 -14.30
CA PHE A 56 6.81 -4.90 -13.84
C PHE A 56 6.85 -3.90 -15.00
N PHE A 57 7.40 -4.27 -16.16
CA PHE A 57 7.40 -3.44 -17.37
C PHE A 57 5.98 -3.01 -17.78
N HIS A 58 5.03 -3.95 -17.83
CA HIS A 58 3.64 -3.64 -18.17
C HIS A 58 2.92 -2.82 -17.09
N THR A 59 3.23 -3.05 -15.82
CA THR A 59 2.62 -2.34 -14.69
C THR A 59 3.14 -0.93 -14.55
N HIS A 60 4.43 -0.68 -14.82
CA HIS A 60 5.01 0.67 -14.86
C HIS A 60 4.30 1.54 -15.91
N ALA A 61 4.17 1.04 -17.14
CA ALA A 61 3.43 1.72 -18.20
C ALA A 61 1.95 1.97 -17.84
N PHE A 62 1.29 1.01 -17.17
CA PHE A 62 -0.09 1.18 -16.70
C PHE A 62 -0.22 2.13 -15.49
N LEU A 63 0.79 2.21 -14.62
CA LEU A 63 0.82 3.10 -13.46
C LEU A 63 1.10 4.56 -13.84
N GLN A 64 1.78 4.83 -14.96
CA GLN A 64 2.00 6.18 -15.48
C GLN A 64 0.96 6.61 -16.54
N GLY A 65 0.44 5.67 -17.34
CA GLY A 65 -0.20 5.99 -18.62
C GLY A 65 -1.73 6.03 -18.67
N THR A 66 -2.46 6.07 -17.54
CA THR A 66 -3.94 5.92 -17.58
C THR A 66 -4.73 7.18 -17.27
N SER A 67 -5.68 7.52 -18.15
CA SER A 67 -6.70 8.58 -17.97
C SER A 67 -7.50 8.44 -16.65
N TYR A 68 -7.52 7.25 -16.06
CA TYR A 68 -8.12 6.97 -14.75
C TYR A 68 -7.46 7.76 -13.60
N GLN A 69 -6.14 8.01 -13.65
CA GLN A 69 -5.48 8.88 -12.67
C GLN A 69 -5.92 10.34 -12.83
N TYR A 70 -6.09 10.81 -14.07
CA TYR A 70 -6.61 12.14 -14.33
C TYR A 70 -8.07 12.29 -13.83
N GLU A 71 -8.93 11.30 -14.09
CA GLU A 71 -10.30 11.29 -13.56
C GLU A 71 -10.32 11.27 -12.02
N ALA A 72 -9.41 10.51 -11.38
CA ALA A 72 -9.28 10.49 -9.93
C ALA A 72 -8.77 11.82 -9.37
N ARG A 73 -7.77 12.44 -10.02
CA ARG A 73 -7.22 13.77 -9.68
C ARG A 73 -8.34 14.80 -9.68
N GLU A 74 -9.06 14.94 -10.79
CA GLU A 74 -10.16 15.91 -10.92
C GLU A 74 -11.27 15.64 -9.90
N ARG A 75 -11.59 14.38 -9.61
CA ARG A 75 -12.57 14.02 -8.57
C ARG A 75 -12.12 14.42 -7.16
N ILE A 76 -10.83 14.24 -6.83
CA ILE A 76 -10.26 14.64 -5.54
C ILE A 76 -10.28 16.17 -5.42
N LEU A 77 -9.80 16.88 -6.44
CA LEU A 77 -9.82 18.35 -6.48
C LEU A 77 -11.24 18.92 -6.40
N MET A 78 -12.21 18.32 -7.11
CA MET A 78 -13.62 18.70 -7.03
C MET A 78 -14.17 18.60 -5.61
N VAL A 79 -13.85 17.53 -4.86
CA VAL A 79 -14.29 17.40 -3.47
C VAL A 79 -13.52 18.35 -2.55
N GLY A 80 -12.21 18.55 -2.76
CA GLY A 80 -11.41 19.55 -2.04
C GLY A 80 -12.00 20.97 -2.17
N ARG A 81 -12.39 21.36 -3.38
CA ARG A 81 -13.01 22.66 -3.70
C ARG A 81 -14.34 22.93 -2.97
N ILE A 82 -15.01 21.89 -2.43
CA ILE A 82 -16.19 22.06 -1.55
C ILE A 82 -15.78 22.65 -0.19
N PHE A 83 -14.56 22.36 0.28
CA PHE A 83 -14.04 22.83 1.56
C PHE A 83 -13.22 24.12 1.43
N SER A 84 -12.39 24.26 0.38
CA SER A 84 -11.69 25.52 0.05
C SER A 84 -11.70 25.79 -1.45
N PRO A 85 -12.34 26.88 -1.92
CA PRO A 85 -12.32 27.28 -3.33
C PRO A 85 -10.93 27.62 -3.88
N ARG A 86 -9.90 27.76 -3.03
CA ARG A 86 -8.52 28.08 -3.42
C ARG A 86 -7.73 26.87 -3.93
N ILE A 87 -8.30 25.66 -3.85
CA ILE A 87 -7.67 24.42 -4.33
C ILE A 87 -7.71 24.38 -5.85
N GLU A 88 -6.60 24.72 -6.48
CA GLU A 88 -6.42 24.61 -7.93
C GLU A 88 -5.70 23.31 -8.28
N ARG A 89 -4.67 22.95 -7.52
CA ARG A 89 -3.76 21.83 -7.73
C ARG A 89 -3.79 20.82 -6.57
N ILE A 90 -3.06 19.71 -6.72
CA ILE A 90 -3.08 18.62 -5.73
C ILE A 90 -2.34 19.07 -4.47
N GLU A 91 -1.22 19.76 -4.62
CA GLU A 91 -0.38 20.32 -3.57
C GLU A 91 -1.15 21.31 -2.67
N ASP A 92 -2.17 21.98 -3.21
CA ASP A 92 -3.02 22.89 -2.44
C ASP A 92 -3.90 22.14 -1.43
N MET A 93 -4.20 20.85 -1.65
CA MET A 93 -4.94 20.02 -0.69
C MET A 93 -4.22 19.97 0.66
N GLU A 94 -2.89 19.83 0.68
CA GLU A 94 -2.10 19.75 1.91
C GLU A 94 -2.11 21.08 2.70
N ARG A 95 -2.17 22.20 1.98
CA ARG A 95 -2.07 23.57 2.52
C ARG A 95 -3.41 24.14 2.96
N GLU A 96 -4.46 23.88 2.19
CA GLU A 96 -5.79 24.48 2.36
C GLU A 96 -6.72 23.66 3.26
N LEU A 97 -6.44 22.38 3.45
CA LEU A 97 -7.30 21.46 4.21
C LEU A 97 -6.64 20.96 5.49
N THR A 98 -7.47 20.77 6.50
CA THR A 98 -7.08 20.09 7.73
C THR A 98 -6.94 18.59 7.52
N VAL A 99 -6.10 17.95 8.33
CA VAL A 99 -5.94 16.49 8.40
C VAL A 99 -7.27 15.72 8.51
N GLU A 100 -8.29 16.28 9.17
CA GLU A 100 -9.64 15.70 9.26
C GLU A 100 -10.40 15.74 7.92
N GLN A 101 -10.34 16.87 7.20
CA GLN A 101 -10.94 17.00 5.88
C GLN A 101 -10.26 16.08 4.88
N LEU A 102 -8.92 16.02 4.89
CA LEU A 102 -8.13 15.10 4.06
C LEU A 102 -8.47 13.63 4.33
N THR A 103 -8.57 13.26 5.62
CA THR A 103 -9.00 11.92 6.05
C THR A 103 -10.41 11.60 5.52
N TYR A 104 -11.37 12.52 5.68
CA TYR A 104 -12.74 12.33 5.21
C TYR A 104 -12.82 12.09 3.68
N ILE A 105 -12.11 12.90 2.89
CA ILE A 105 -12.07 12.74 1.43
C ILE A 105 -11.45 11.39 1.06
N ALA A 106 -10.34 11.01 1.70
CA ALA A 106 -9.66 9.75 1.42
C ALA A 106 -10.52 8.53 1.81
N GLU A 107 -11.25 8.58 2.93
CA GLU A 107 -12.21 7.55 3.32
C GLU A 107 -13.35 7.41 2.30
N GLN A 108 -13.84 8.52 1.73
CA GLN A 108 -14.87 8.51 0.69
C GLN A 108 -14.38 7.84 -0.61
N GLN A 109 -13.14 8.11 -1.04
CA GLN A 109 -12.53 7.41 -2.19
C GLN A 109 -12.33 5.92 -1.89
N MET A 110 -11.84 5.58 -0.69
CA MET A 110 -11.65 4.20 -0.24
C MET A 110 -12.96 3.41 -0.16
N ALA A 111 -14.06 4.02 0.29
CA ALA A 111 -15.37 3.37 0.35
C ALA A 111 -15.84 2.89 -1.04
N ARG A 112 -15.60 3.69 -2.07
CA ARG A 112 -15.85 3.31 -3.47
C ARG A 112 -14.91 2.19 -3.94
N GLY A 113 -13.60 2.29 -3.66
CA GLY A 113 -12.63 1.24 -3.99
C GLY A 113 -12.95 -0.13 -3.37
N ARG A 114 -13.41 -0.13 -2.11
CA ARG A 114 -13.80 -1.37 -1.39
C ARG A 114 -14.97 -2.10 -2.08
N LEU A 115 -15.95 -1.38 -2.64
CA LEU A 115 -17.07 -1.99 -3.37
C LEU A 115 -16.61 -2.75 -4.62
N TYR A 116 -15.65 -2.21 -5.38
CA TYR A 116 -15.05 -2.92 -6.51
C TYR A 116 -14.31 -4.19 -6.07
N SER A 117 -13.53 -4.13 -4.98
CA SER A 117 -12.83 -5.31 -4.44
C SER A 117 -13.76 -6.44 -4.00
N PHE A 118 -14.96 -6.09 -3.49
CA PHE A 118 -15.99 -7.02 -3.09
C PHE A 118 -16.72 -7.64 -4.30
N ALA A 119 -17.09 -6.82 -5.29
CA ALA A 119 -17.71 -7.29 -6.53
C ALA A 119 -16.80 -8.25 -7.31
N GLN A 120 -15.50 -7.94 -7.40
CA GLN A 120 -14.53 -8.82 -8.05
C GLN A 120 -14.34 -10.15 -7.30
N GLY A 121 -14.31 -10.11 -5.96
CA GLY A 121 -14.24 -11.31 -5.13
C GLY A 121 -15.48 -12.24 -5.22
N GLY A 122 -16.62 -11.71 -5.67
CA GLY A 122 -17.81 -12.52 -5.98
C GLY A 122 -17.70 -13.28 -7.31
N LEU A 123 -17.01 -12.71 -8.30
CA LEU A 123 -16.87 -13.31 -9.64
C LEU A 123 -15.79 -14.40 -9.70
N THR A 124 -14.70 -14.26 -8.94
CA THR A 124 -13.63 -15.27 -8.86
C THR A 124 -14.09 -16.60 -8.27
N GLY A 125 -15.26 -16.65 -7.61
CA GLY A 125 -15.83 -17.86 -7.06
C GLY A 125 -16.40 -18.87 -8.07
N ALA A 126 -16.76 -18.41 -9.27
CA ALA A 126 -17.36 -19.27 -10.30
C ALA A 126 -16.33 -19.91 -11.25
N GLY A 127 -15.09 -19.37 -11.33
CA GLY A 127 -14.01 -19.86 -12.18
C GLY A 127 -12.98 -20.68 -11.40
N GLY A 128 -13.13 -22.01 -11.40
CA GLY A 128 -12.30 -22.89 -10.57
C GLY A 128 -10.79 -22.88 -10.88
N TRP A 129 -9.98 -23.05 -9.83
CA TRP A 129 -8.53 -23.33 -9.72
C TRP A 129 -7.52 -22.49 -10.53
N PHE A 130 -7.80 -22.13 -11.79
CA PHE A 130 -6.89 -21.45 -12.70
C PHE A 130 -6.78 -19.92 -12.48
N LEU A 131 -7.80 -19.29 -11.88
CA LEU A 131 -7.79 -17.84 -11.60
C LEU A 131 -6.86 -17.44 -10.44
N LEU A 132 -6.60 -18.36 -9.51
CA LEU A 132 -5.78 -18.12 -8.31
C LEU A 132 -4.32 -17.71 -8.61
N GLY A 133 -3.83 -17.91 -9.84
CA GLY A 133 -2.50 -17.43 -10.25
C GLY A 133 -2.46 -15.97 -10.73
N ILE A 134 -3.59 -15.44 -11.22
CA ILE A 134 -3.70 -14.12 -11.86
C ILE A 134 -4.22 -13.05 -10.87
N ASP A 135 -4.98 -13.47 -9.86
CA ASP A 135 -5.58 -12.56 -8.89
C ASP A 135 -4.58 -11.80 -8.01
N TYR A 136 -3.40 -12.36 -7.70
CA TYR A 136 -2.44 -11.75 -6.76
C TYR A 136 -1.72 -10.50 -7.29
N PRO A 137 -1.16 -10.47 -8.51
CA PRO A 137 -0.61 -9.25 -9.08
C PRO A 137 -1.67 -8.15 -9.23
N LEU A 138 -2.89 -8.50 -9.66
CA LEU A 138 -4.00 -7.55 -9.79
C LEU A 138 -4.44 -6.99 -8.42
N MET A 139 -4.52 -7.84 -7.40
CA MET A 139 -4.77 -7.42 -6.01
C MET A 139 -3.68 -6.49 -5.48
N MET A 140 -2.40 -6.79 -5.74
CA MET A 140 -1.27 -5.90 -5.40
C MET A 140 -1.40 -4.53 -6.11
N LEU A 141 -1.68 -4.52 -7.41
CA LEU A 141 -1.88 -3.29 -8.20
C LEU A 141 -3.06 -2.46 -7.67
N MET A 142 -4.20 -3.06 -7.36
CA MET A 142 -5.35 -2.37 -6.75
C MET A 142 -5.01 -1.76 -5.40
N ASN A 143 -4.23 -2.47 -4.57
CA ASN A 143 -3.81 -1.98 -3.26
C ASN A 143 -2.82 -0.82 -3.38
N ILE A 144 -1.83 -0.89 -4.29
CA ILE A 144 -0.91 0.21 -4.58
C ILE A 144 -1.69 1.43 -5.12
N ARG A 145 -2.63 1.24 -6.05
CA ARG A 145 -3.54 2.29 -6.53
C ARG A 145 -4.33 2.92 -5.38
N ALA A 146 -4.80 2.15 -4.41
CA ALA A 146 -5.50 2.69 -3.24
C ALA A 146 -4.59 3.56 -2.35
N ILE A 147 -3.32 3.17 -2.16
CA ILE A 147 -2.32 3.99 -1.45
C ILE A 147 -2.07 5.30 -2.20
N GLN A 148 -1.89 5.23 -3.52
CA GLN A 148 -1.71 6.40 -4.37
C GLN A 148 -2.90 7.37 -4.30
N LEU A 149 -4.14 6.87 -4.30
CA LEU A 149 -5.35 7.70 -4.16
C LEU A 149 -5.44 8.38 -2.78
N ILE A 150 -4.97 7.72 -1.71
CA ILE A 150 -4.88 8.33 -0.38
C ILE A 150 -3.85 9.45 -0.43
N GLY A 151 -2.61 9.21 -0.85
CA GLY A 151 -1.59 10.25 -0.86
C GLY A 151 -1.86 11.41 -1.84
N LEU A 152 -2.52 11.16 -2.98
CA LEU A 152 -3.08 12.23 -3.84
C LEU A 152 -4.09 13.09 -3.08
N THR A 153 -4.91 12.48 -2.23
CA THR A 153 -5.85 13.24 -1.39
C THR A 153 -5.10 14.11 -0.38
N PHE A 154 -4.02 13.60 0.23
CA PHE A 154 -3.15 14.35 1.14
C PHE A 154 -2.21 15.36 0.45
N GLY A 155 -2.31 15.52 -0.88
CA GLY A 155 -1.60 16.55 -1.64
C GLY A 155 -0.26 16.15 -2.26
N HIS A 156 0.06 14.86 -2.30
CA HIS A 156 1.30 14.37 -2.91
C HIS A 156 1.08 13.87 -4.35
N GLU A 157 1.88 14.38 -5.29
CA GLU A 157 1.79 14.05 -6.72
C GLU A 157 2.39 12.66 -7.04
N MET A 158 1.52 11.65 -7.14
CA MET A 158 1.91 10.23 -7.32
C MET A 158 2.62 9.88 -8.62
N ASN A 159 2.69 10.83 -9.56
CA ASN A 159 3.45 10.67 -10.79
C ASN A 159 4.96 10.85 -10.55
N HIS A 160 5.37 11.43 -9.42
CA HIS A 160 6.79 11.59 -9.09
C HIS A 160 7.42 10.25 -8.66
N PRO A 161 8.62 9.89 -9.16
CA PRO A 161 9.33 8.65 -8.81
C PRO A 161 9.37 8.35 -7.30
N TYR A 162 9.72 9.36 -6.51
CA TYR A 162 9.76 9.26 -5.04
C TYR A 162 8.41 8.84 -4.42
N GLU A 163 7.30 9.43 -4.83
CA GLU A 163 5.97 9.08 -4.28
C GLU A 163 5.51 7.68 -4.70
N MET A 164 5.94 7.22 -5.88
CA MET A 164 5.75 5.84 -6.30
C MET A 164 6.55 4.87 -5.43
N MET A 165 7.83 5.16 -5.15
CA MET A 165 8.66 4.37 -4.22
C MET A 165 8.04 4.33 -2.82
N VAL A 166 7.61 5.48 -2.28
CA VAL A 166 6.94 5.57 -0.96
C VAL A 166 5.68 4.71 -0.96
N SER A 167 4.85 4.77 -2.00
CA SER A 167 3.64 3.94 -2.13
C SER A 167 3.94 2.44 -2.08
N LEU A 168 5.04 2.00 -2.68
CA LEU A 168 5.51 0.60 -2.63
C LEU A 168 6.02 0.20 -1.24
N LYS A 169 6.81 1.06 -0.58
CA LYS A 169 7.30 0.81 0.79
C LYS A 169 6.14 0.77 1.79
N VAL A 170 5.14 1.64 1.66
CA VAL A 170 3.89 1.62 2.43
C VAL A 170 3.12 0.32 2.19
N PHE A 171 3.00 -0.16 0.94
CA PHE A 171 2.39 -1.45 0.63
C PHE A 171 3.15 -2.64 1.25
N HIS A 172 4.48 -2.62 1.17
CA HIS A 172 5.35 -3.62 1.79
C HIS A 172 5.13 -3.66 3.31
N ALA A 173 5.25 -2.52 4.00
CA ALA A 173 5.06 -2.42 5.44
C ALA A 173 3.65 -2.85 5.88
N ALA A 174 2.62 -2.45 5.13
CA ALA A 174 1.24 -2.82 5.41
C ALA A 174 0.94 -4.32 5.23
N THR A 175 1.70 -5.03 4.39
CA THR A 175 1.54 -6.48 4.13
C THR A 175 2.37 -7.38 5.05
N LEU A 176 3.27 -6.82 5.87
CA LEU A 176 4.09 -7.59 6.82
C LEU A 176 3.26 -8.20 7.98
N PRO A 177 3.74 -9.30 8.60
CA PRO A 177 3.23 -9.79 9.89
C PRO A 177 3.21 -8.69 10.97
N LYS A 178 2.18 -8.69 11.82
CA LYS A 178 1.93 -7.64 12.85
C LYS A 178 3.19 -7.24 13.64
N ARG A 179 3.96 -8.21 14.14
CA ARG A 179 5.21 -8.01 14.90
C ARG A 179 6.29 -7.21 14.17
N LEU A 180 6.29 -7.17 12.83
CA LEU A 180 7.28 -6.46 12.02
C LEU A 180 6.79 -5.07 11.59
N LYS A 181 5.48 -4.79 11.73
CA LYS A 181 4.88 -3.53 11.27
C LYS A 181 5.42 -2.32 12.03
N ALA A 182 5.64 -2.44 13.33
CA ALA A 182 6.25 -1.36 14.12
C ALA A 182 7.66 -1.00 13.61
N GLY A 183 8.48 -2.00 13.25
CA GLY A 183 9.81 -1.78 12.67
C GLY A 183 9.76 -1.10 11.30
N ALA A 184 8.93 -1.62 10.38
CA ALA A 184 8.78 -1.04 9.05
C ALA A 184 8.11 0.34 9.06
N TRP A 185 7.23 0.61 10.02
CA TRP A 185 6.67 1.94 10.28
C TRP A 185 7.74 2.92 10.74
N ASN A 186 8.61 2.52 11.68
CA ASN A 186 9.72 3.36 12.13
C ASN A 186 10.72 3.66 11.00
N GLU A 187 10.99 2.69 10.12
CA GLU A 187 11.82 2.89 8.93
C GLU A 187 11.20 3.91 7.95
N LEU A 188 9.90 3.79 7.68
CA LEU A 188 9.12 4.74 6.87
C LEU A 188 9.10 6.15 7.48
N MET A 189 8.85 6.29 8.79
CA MET A 189 8.88 7.59 9.46
C MET A 189 10.25 8.24 9.35
N ARG A 190 11.33 7.47 9.57
CA ARG A 190 12.71 7.96 9.47
C ARG A 190 13.01 8.50 8.06
N GLU A 191 12.69 7.72 7.02
CA GLU A 191 12.93 8.11 5.62
C GLU A 191 12.24 9.44 5.25
N VAL A 192 10.99 9.64 5.70
CA VAL A 192 10.24 10.88 5.44
C VAL A 192 10.75 12.05 6.29
N ASN A 193 11.06 11.82 7.58
CA ASN A 193 11.50 12.85 8.51
C ASN A 193 12.89 13.40 8.21
N GLU A 194 13.86 12.51 7.99
CA GLU A 194 15.27 12.90 7.86
C GLU A 194 15.55 13.61 6.53
N LYS A 195 14.61 13.58 5.58
CA LYS A 195 14.85 13.92 4.15
C LYS A 195 16.15 13.27 3.65
N GLN A 196 16.49 12.10 4.20
CA GLN A 196 17.66 11.33 3.82
C GLN A 196 17.34 10.64 2.51
N HIS A 197 17.48 11.41 1.44
CA HIS A 197 17.28 10.96 0.09
C HIS A 197 18.60 10.41 -0.45
N PRO A 198 18.69 9.12 -0.79
CA PRO A 198 19.72 8.65 -1.73
C PRO A 198 19.50 9.19 -3.15
N TYR A 199 18.36 9.87 -3.39
CA TYR A 199 17.79 10.18 -4.70
C TYR A 199 17.36 11.65 -4.88
N ILE A 200 17.64 12.55 -3.93
CA ILE A 200 17.70 13.99 -4.20
C ILE A 200 19.18 14.35 -4.20
N PHE A 201 19.83 13.97 -5.29
CA PHE A 201 21.04 14.66 -5.72
C PHE A 201 20.60 15.81 -6.62
N GLU A 202 21.19 16.98 -6.44
CA GLU A 202 20.97 18.12 -7.32
C GLU A 202 21.57 17.79 -8.71
N GLY A 203 20.72 17.62 -9.73
CA GLY A 203 21.18 17.42 -11.11
C GLY A 203 20.33 16.46 -11.94
N ASP A 204 20.39 16.64 -13.25
CA ASP A 204 19.81 15.76 -14.27
C ASP A 204 20.28 14.29 -14.18
N ASP A 205 19.55 13.43 -14.88
CA ASP A 205 20.01 12.16 -15.48
C ASP A 205 20.12 10.85 -14.66
N GLN A 206 19.72 10.75 -13.38
CA GLN A 206 19.82 9.46 -12.62
C GLN A 206 18.53 8.89 -11.99
N LEU A 207 17.35 9.38 -12.37
CA LEU A 207 16.05 8.72 -12.04
C LEU A 207 15.51 7.83 -13.20
N THR A 208 16.29 7.67 -14.26
CA THR A 208 15.90 7.01 -15.51
C THR A 208 16.18 5.50 -15.52
N ASP A 209 17.07 5.01 -14.66
CA ASP A 209 17.37 3.57 -14.55
C ASP A 209 16.28 2.84 -13.77
N GLU A 210 15.63 1.87 -14.41
CA GLU A 210 14.49 1.09 -13.89
C GLU A 210 14.80 0.36 -12.55
N ALA A 211 16.09 0.21 -12.24
CA ALA A 211 16.65 -0.35 -11.01
C ALA A 211 16.14 0.30 -9.71
N TRP A 212 15.78 1.60 -9.68
CA TRP A 212 15.32 2.25 -8.44
C TRP A 212 13.96 1.72 -7.95
N LEU A 213 13.12 1.24 -8.87
CA LEU A 213 11.85 0.56 -8.55
C LEU A 213 12.03 -0.93 -8.25
N GLU A 214 13.04 -1.58 -8.83
CA GLU A 214 13.24 -3.03 -8.71
C GLU A 214 13.29 -3.48 -7.25
N GLN A 215 14.06 -2.81 -6.38
CA GLN A 215 14.25 -3.24 -5.00
C GLN A 215 12.97 -3.13 -4.16
N PRO A 216 12.25 -1.98 -4.12
CA PRO A 216 10.93 -1.90 -3.50
C PRO A 216 9.94 -2.92 -4.08
N MET A 217 9.87 -3.08 -5.40
CA MET A 217 8.97 -4.06 -6.03
C MET A 217 9.28 -5.50 -5.61
N LYS A 218 10.56 -5.90 -5.61
CA LYS A 218 11.03 -7.21 -5.15
C LYS A 218 10.66 -7.44 -3.66
N GLN A 219 10.69 -6.40 -2.83
CA GLN A 219 10.21 -6.46 -1.44
C GLN A 219 8.67 -6.62 -1.34
N CYS A 220 7.89 -5.85 -2.10
CA CYS A 220 6.42 -5.99 -2.17
C CYS A 220 6.02 -7.40 -2.60
N PHE A 221 6.68 -7.94 -3.63
CA PHE A 221 6.46 -9.30 -4.11
C PHE A 221 6.82 -10.37 -3.09
N LYS A 222 7.95 -10.22 -2.40
CA LYS A 222 8.34 -11.13 -1.32
C LYS A 222 7.29 -11.15 -0.20
N SER A 223 6.75 -9.99 0.20
CA SER A 223 5.66 -9.92 1.18
C SER A 223 4.36 -10.54 0.66
N MET A 224 3.97 -10.26 -0.60
CA MET A 224 2.79 -10.89 -1.21
C MET A 224 2.90 -12.40 -1.32
N PHE A 225 4.09 -12.92 -1.62
CA PHE A 225 4.37 -14.36 -1.65
C PHE A 225 4.26 -14.98 -0.24
N ILE A 226 4.89 -14.36 0.76
CA ILE A 226 4.78 -14.77 2.18
C ILE A 226 3.31 -14.78 2.62
N LEU A 227 2.55 -13.75 2.24
CA LEU A 227 1.12 -13.62 2.55
C LEU A 227 0.25 -14.65 1.82
N MET A 228 0.58 -15.01 0.58
CA MET A 228 -0.08 -16.09 -0.18
C MET A 228 0.14 -17.44 0.49
N PHE A 229 1.38 -17.79 0.81
CA PHE A 229 1.70 -19.05 1.49
C PHE A 229 1.10 -19.08 2.91
N ARG A 230 1.09 -17.93 3.62
CA ARG A 230 0.41 -17.78 4.91
C ARG A 230 -1.08 -18.14 4.84
N LYS A 231 -1.77 -17.71 3.78
CA LYS A 231 -3.21 -17.96 3.60
C LYS A 231 -3.51 -19.38 3.12
N LYS A 232 -2.64 -19.97 2.29
CA LYS A 232 -2.88 -21.29 1.65
C LYS A 232 -2.92 -22.46 2.64
N LEU A 233 -2.19 -22.41 3.76
CA LEU A 233 -2.22 -23.48 4.77
C LEU A 233 -3.38 -23.40 5.76
N VAL A 234 -3.97 -22.21 5.96
CA VAL A 234 -5.19 -22.06 6.77
C VAL A 234 -6.41 -22.63 6.03
N GLN A 235 -6.34 -22.76 4.70
CA GLN A 235 -7.39 -23.32 3.83
C GLN A 235 -7.42 -24.86 3.79
N GLY A 236 -7.24 -25.50 4.94
CA GLY A 236 -7.44 -26.94 5.09
C GLY A 236 -8.91 -27.33 5.11
N LEU A 237 -9.62 -27.21 3.97
CA LEU A 237 -10.83 -27.99 3.57
C LEU A 237 -11.42 -27.44 2.23
N PRO A 238 -11.82 -28.27 1.24
CA PRO A 238 -12.08 -27.78 -0.14
C PRO A 238 -13.40 -27.00 -0.39
N PHE A 239 -14.28 -26.83 0.61
CA PHE A 239 -15.70 -26.53 0.37
C PHE A 239 -16.19 -25.13 0.77
N ILE A 240 -15.30 -24.18 1.10
CA ILE A 240 -15.67 -22.78 1.43
C ILE A 240 -14.77 -21.77 0.68
N SER A 241 -14.49 -22.03 -0.59
CA SER A 241 -13.51 -21.27 -1.40
C SER A 241 -13.88 -19.80 -1.65
N ILE A 242 -15.15 -19.53 -2.00
CA ILE A 242 -15.59 -18.21 -2.49
C ILE A 242 -15.62 -17.16 -1.37
N ALA A 243 -16.37 -17.44 -0.30
CA ALA A 243 -16.56 -16.49 0.81
C ALA A 243 -15.24 -16.17 1.53
N ILE A 244 -14.37 -17.18 1.71
CA ILE A 244 -13.05 -16.99 2.32
C ILE A 244 -12.15 -16.16 1.40
N GLY A 245 -12.15 -16.39 0.08
CA GLY A 245 -11.39 -15.61 -0.88
C GLY A 245 -11.76 -14.12 -0.88
N ALA A 246 -13.06 -13.82 -1.04
CA ALA A 246 -13.58 -12.46 -1.03
C ALA A 246 -13.31 -11.73 0.30
N TYR A 247 -13.56 -12.40 1.44
CA TYR A 247 -13.25 -11.88 2.77
C TYR A 247 -11.76 -11.57 2.94
N SER A 248 -10.89 -12.45 2.43
CA SER A 248 -9.43 -12.33 2.55
C SER A 248 -8.84 -11.19 1.71
N ASN A 249 -9.43 -10.90 0.54
CA ASN A 249 -9.09 -9.74 -0.29
C ASN A 249 -9.59 -8.43 0.35
N TYR A 250 -10.83 -8.41 0.84
CA TYR A 250 -11.40 -7.26 1.54
C TYR A 250 -10.60 -6.92 2.81
N HIS A 251 -10.22 -7.92 3.61
CA HIS A 251 -9.41 -7.72 4.81
C HIS A 251 -8.02 -7.16 4.49
N LEU A 252 -7.36 -7.66 3.44
CA LEU A 252 -6.06 -7.13 3.00
C LEU A 252 -6.20 -5.67 2.55
N THR A 253 -7.18 -5.37 1.70
CA THR A 253 -7.43 -4.03 1.17
C THR A 253 -7.75 -3.04 2.29
N ARG A 254 -8.58 -3.45 3.25
CA ARG A 254 -8.84 -2.67 4.47
C ARG A 254 -7.56 -2.40 5.26
N GLN A 255 -6.78 -3.44 5.55
CA GLN A 255 -5.52 -3.33 6.31
C GLN A 255 -4.49 -2.40 5.62
N VAL A 256 -4.35 -2.49 4.29
CA VAL A 256 -3.44 -1.64 3.52
C VAL A 256 -3.91 -0.18 3.54
N THR A 257 -5.20 0.05 3.29
CA THR A 257 -5.74 1.42 3.27
C THR A 257 -5.77 2.08 4.65
N GLU A 258 -6.01 1.33 5.74
CA GLU A 258 -5.88 1.83 7.12
C GLU A 258 -4.43 2.22 7.44
N PHE A 259 -3.44 1.38 7.05
CA PHE A 259 -2.01 1.69 7.26
C PHE A 259 -1.56 2.92 6.46
N ALA A 260 -1.97 3.01 5.19
CA ALA A 260 -1.65 4.15 4.33
C ALA A 260 -2.31 5.45 4.80
N MET A 261 -3.58 5.40 5.23
CA MET A 261 -4.26 6.54 5.85
C MET A 261 -3.46 7.06 7.06
N LYS A 262 -3.05 6.16 7.96
CA LYS A 262 -2.26 6.53 9.14
C LYS A 262 -0.90 7.12 8.74
N PHE A 263 -0.23 6.54 7.74
CA PHE A 263 1.05 7.05 7.23
C PHE A 263 0.94 8.49 6.67
N TYR A 264 -0.07 8.76 5.83
CA TYR A 264 -0.25 10.11 5.27
C TYR A 264 -0.81 11.11 6.29
N GLN A 265 -1.62 10.67 7.27
CA GLN A 265 -1.96 11.48 8.46
C GLN A 265 -0.70 11.92 9.21
N TYR A 266 0.23 10.99 9.48
CA TYR A 266 1.51 11.31 10.12
C TYR A 266 2.34 12.29 9.29
N ARG A 267 2.49 12.03 7.98
CA ARG A 267 3.27 12.87 7.06
C ARG A 267 2.77 14.31 6.96
N HIS A 268 1.46 14.51 6.86
CA HIS A 268 0.87 15.85 6.87
C HIS A 268 1.07 16.56 8.23
N LEU A 269 0.97 15.81 9.33
CA LEU A 269 1.17 16.35 10.69
C LEU A 269 2.60 16.79 10.99
N ILE A 270 3.63 16.14 10.42
CA ILE A 270 5.03 16.59 10.55
C ILE A 270 5.34 17.78 9.64
N ASN A 271 4.75 17.83 8.43
CA ASN A 271 4.96 18.93 7.50
C ASN A 271 4.42 20.24 8.09
N GLN A 272 3.22 20.22 8.66
CA GLN A 272 2.64 21.39 9.34
C GLN A 272 3.40 21.82 10.60
N GLU A 273 4.18 20.93 11.24
CA GLU A 273 5.06 21.30 12.36
C GLU A 273 6.41 21.88 11.91
N GLY A 274 6.85 21.59 10.68
CA GLY A 274 8.07 22.16 10.10
C GLY A 274 7.88 23.53 9.43
N GLU A 275 6.63 23.96 9.21
CA GLU A 275 6.27 25.25 8.62
C GLU A 275 5.88 26.34 9.66
N ASN A 276 5.86 26.00 10.97
CA ASN A 276 5.56 26.92 12.09
C ASN A 276 6.79 27.22 12.97
#